data_AF-A0A5C1AIB6-F1
#
_entry.id   AF-A0A5C1AIB6-F1
#
_cell.length_a   1.000
_cell.length_b   1.000
_cell.length_c   1.000
_cell.angle_alpha   90.00
_cell.angle_beta   90.00
_cell.angle_gamma   90.00
#
_symmetry.space_group_name_H-M   'P 1'
#
loop_
_entity.id
_entity.type
_entity.pdbx_description
1 polymer ?
#
loop_
_entity_poly.entity_id
_entity_poly.type
_entity_poly.pdbx_seq_one_letter_code
_entity_poly.pdbx_strand_id
1 'polypeptide(L)'
;MNLAFRGSLLATALLGLVGCESAEAKRKAKAEAERAAIWAALTYDKAISQQTQRNVTLGEVFLGLSDHKKADYVRNLKRIPLDGCPEEFARAYREHIVAWDSRDERRITSTFADVLAVARVHGVEFDTRQ
;
A
#
# COMPACT_ATOMS: atom_id res chain seq x y z
N MET A 1 -6.26 -47.71 -50.19
CA MET A 1 -5.34 -46.83 -49.42
C MET A 1 -6.08 -45.57 -49.01
N ASN A 2 -5.74 -45.05 -47.83
CA ASN A 2 -5.95 -43.69 -47.31
C ASN A 2 -7.21 -43.40 -46.46
N LEU A 3 -7.09 -43.66 -45.15
CA LEU A 3 -7.70 -42.85 -44.10
C LEU A 3 -6.86 -41.58 -43.88
N ALA A 4 -7.41 -40.42 -44.21
CA ALA A 4 -6.85 -39.12 -43.82
C ALA A 4 -7.27 -38.80 -42.38
N PHE A 5 -6.36 -38.99 -41.43
CA PHE A 5 -6.59 -38.76 -40.01
C PHE A 5 -6.33 -37.29 -39.64
N ARG A 6 -7.41 -36.61 -39.25
CA ARG A 6 -7.52 -35.50 -38.28
C ARG A 6 -6.21 -35.10 -37.59
N GLY A 7 -5.53 -34.07 -38.09
CA GLY A 7 -4.24 -33.61 -37.57
C GLY A 7 -4.14 -32.12 -37.19
N SER A 8 -5.25 -31.38 -37.06
CA SER A 8 -5.18 -29.91 -36.87
C SER A 8 -5.88 -29.34 -35.64
N LEU A 9 -6.38 -30.16 -34.71
CA LEU A 9 -7.06 -29.65 -33.50
C LEU A 9 -6.22 -29.69 -32.22
N LEU A 10 -5.02 -30.30 -32.23
CA LEU A 10 -4.19 -30.40 -31.01
C LEU A 10 -3.16 -29.28 -30.83
N ALA A 11 -2.81 -28.53 -31.88
CA ALA A 11 -1.75 -27.52 -31.80
C ALA A 11 -2.18 -26.23 -31.07
N THR A 12 -3.47 -25.91 -31.06
CA THR A 12 -3.99 -24.66 -30.45
C THR A 12 -4.15 -24.77 -28.94
N ALA A 13 -4.24 -25.98 -28.37
CA ALA A 13 -4.38 -26.17 -26.93
C ALA A 13 -3.06 -25.97 -26.16
N LEU A 14 -1.90 -26.21 -26.79
CA LEU A 14 -0.59 -26.08 -26.15
C LEU A 14 -0.09 -24.63 -26.09
N LEU A 15 -0.47 -23.77 -27.04
CA LEU A 15 -0.14 -22.33 -26.99
C LEU A 15 -0.95 -21.56 -25.93
N GLY A 16 -2.16 -22.02 -25.60
CA GLY A 16 -3.00 -21.41 -24.55
C GLY A 16 -2.45 -21.61 -23.13
N LEU A 17 -1.77 -22.74 -22.87
CA LEU A 17 -1.21 -23.05 -21.56
C LEU A 17 0.06 -22.23 -21.26
N VAL A 18 0.98 -22.09 -22.23
CA VAL A 18 2.23 -21.32 -22.05
C VAL A 18 1.97 -19.81 -21.91
N GLY A 19 0.95 -19.28 -22.57
CA GLY A 19 0.54 -17.88 -22.43
C GLY A 19 -0.05 -17.58 -21.04
N CYS A 20 -0.80 -18.52 -20.46
CA CYS A 20 -1.48 -18.34 -19.18
C CYS A 20 -0.49 -18.31 -18.00
N GLU A 21 0.52 -19.20 -18.01
CA GLU A 21 1.56 -19.25 -16.97
C GLU A 21 2.37 -17.95 -16.90
N SER A 22 2.65 -17.33 -18.06
CA SER A 22 3.38 -16.05 -18.11
C SER A 22 2.57 -14.87 -17.54
N ALA A 23 1.25 -14.89 -17.70
CA ALA A 23 0.36 -13.85 -17.19
C ALA A 23 0.10 -14.00 -15.69
N GLU A 24 0.02 -15.24 -15.19
CA GLU A 24 -0.08 -15.52 -13.76
C GLU A 24 1.20 -15.14 -13.01
N ALA A 25 2.37 -15.51 -13.52
CA ALA A 25 3.66 -15.12 -12.94
C ALA A 25 3.84 -13.59 -12.87
N LYS A 26 3.47 -12.87 -13.94
CA LYS A 26 3.49 -11.40 -13.95
C LYS A 26 2.54 -10.79 -12.93
N ARG A 27 1.33 -11.34 -12.79
CA ARG A 27 0.34 -10.87 -11.79
C ARG A 27 0.86 -11.08 -10.36
N LYS A 28 1.44 -12.24 -10.09
CA LYS A 28 2.03 -12.55 -8.78
C LYS A 28 3.20 -11.62 -8.45
N ALA A 29 4.14 -11.45 -9.38
CA ALA A 29 5.27 -10.54 -9.19
C ALA A 29 4.83 -9.09 -8.96
N LYS A 30 3.78 -8.64 -9.67
CA LYS A 30 3.18 -7.32 -9.45
C LYS A 30 2.59 -7.20 -8.04
N ALA A 31 1.79 -8.17 -7.60
CA ALA A 31 1.19 -8.15 -6.28
C ALA A 31 2.24 -8.16 -5.15
N GLU A 32 3.32 -8.92 -5.31
CA GLU A 32 4.45 -8.93 -4.37
C GLU A 32 5.16 -7.57 -4.32
N ALA A 33 5.37 -6.92 -5.48
CA ALA A 33 5.96 -5.59 -5.54
C ALA A 33 5.06 -4.52 -4.90
N GLU A 34 3.76 -4.55 -5.17
CA GLU A 34 2.77 -3.64 -4.56
C GLU A 34 2.74 -3.81 -3.03
N ARG A 35 2.73 -5.06 -2.54
CA ARG A 35 2.79 -5.37 -1.11
C ARG A 35 4.07 -4.84 -0.46
N ALA A 36 5.22 -4.99 -1.11
CA ALA A 36 6.49 -4.47 -0.63
C ALA A 36 6.51 -2.94 -0.58
N ALA A 37 5.94 -2.27 -1.59
CA ALA A 37 5.82 -0.82 -1.63
C ALA A 37 4.92 -0.29 -0.50
N ILE A 38 3.76 -0.91 -0.28
CA ILE A 38 2.85 -0.57 0.84
C ILE A 38 3.58 -0.75 2.18
N TRP A 39 4.28 -1.87 2.36
CA TRP A 39 5.03 -2.13 3.60
C TRP A 39 6.11 -1.08 3.85
N ALA A 40 6.84 -0.69 2.81
CA ALA A 40 7.86 0.35 2.90
C ALA A 40 7.25 1.70 3.30
N ALA A 41 6.11 2.09 2.70
CA ALA A 41 5.42 3.32 3.03
C ALA A 41 4.97 3.36 4.51
N LEU A 42 4.32 2.30 4.99
CA LEU A 42 3.84 2.21 6.37
C LEU A 42 5.00 2.14 7.39
N THR A 43 6.09 1.46 7.04
CA THR A 43 7.30 1.41 7.87
C THR A 43 7.93 2.80 7.99
N TYR A 44 7.98 3.56 6.90
CA TYR A 44 8.50 4.93 6.91
C TYR A 44 7.62 5.84 7.77
N ASP A 45 6.29 5.78 7.61
CA ASP A 45 5.33 6.49 8.47
C ASP A 45 5.60 6.22 9.95
N LYS A 46 5.66 4.94 10.34
CA LYS A 46 5.98 4.53 11.71
C LYS A 46 7.30 5.12 12.21
N ALA A 47 8.33 5.13 11.38
CA ALA A 47 9.61 5.73 11.74
C ALA A 47 9.50 7.24 11.99
N ILE A 48 8.77 7.99 11.14
CA ILE A 48 8.49 9.42 11.37
C ILE A 48 7.69 9.60 12.67
N SER A 49 6.66 8.77 12.87
CA SER A 49 5.80 8.81 14.07
C SER A 49 6.65 8.67 15.32
N GLN A 50 7.51 7.65 15.38
CA GLN A 50 8.41 7.41 16.52
C GLN A 50 9.43 8.54 16.73
N GLN A 51 9.95 9.15 15.65
CA GLN A 51 10.86 10.31 15.75
C GLN A 51 10.14 11.55 16.31
N THR A 52 8.90 11.77 15.88
CA THR A 52 8.08 12.92 16.27
C THR A 52 7.55 12.76 17.69
N GLN A 53 7.26 11.52 18.08
CA GLN A 53 6.64 11.12 19.36
C GLN A 53 7.65 10.59 20.38
N ARG A 54 8.94 10.98 20.33
CA ARG A 54 9.98 10.47 21.25
C ARG A 54 9.68 10.53 22.77
N ASN A 55 8.53 11.04 23.21
CA ASN A 55 8.03 11.01 24.59
C ASN A 55 6.50 10.82 24.73
N VAL A 56 5.78 10.28 23.74
CA VAL A 56 4.29 10.28 23.75
C VAL A 56 3.73 8.98 23.17
N THR A 57 2.77 8.35 23.85
CA THR A 57 2.10 7.13 23.35
C THR A 57 1.10 7.46 22.23
N LEU A 58 0.80 6.49 21.35
CA LEU A 58 -0.07 6.67 20.17
C LEU A 58 -1.47 7.27 20.46
N GLY A 59 -1.95 7.20 21.71
CA GLY A 59 -3.21 7.80 22.16
C GLY A 59 -3.13 9.27 22.58
N GLU A 60 -1.93 9.79 22.86
CA GLU A 60 -1.67 11.19 23.29
C GLU A 60 -1.18 12.08 22.12
N VAL A 61 -1.14 11.51 20.91
CA VAL A 61 -0.43 12.01 19.72
C VAL A 61 -0.91 13.35 19.18
N PHE A 62 -2.18 13.70 19.38
CA PHE A 62 -2.71 14.92 18.77
C PHE A 62 -2.73 16.13 19.70
N LEU A 63 -3.11 15.92 20.95
CA LEU A 63 -3.32 17.00 21.90
C LEU A 63 -2.01 17.48 22.52
N GLY A 64 -0.95 16.65 22.52
CA GLY A 64 0.35 16.99 23.12
C GLY A 64 1.42 17.52 22.16
N LEU A 65 1.22 17.41 20.84
CA LEU A 65 2.21 17.92 19.87
C LEU A 65 2.06 19.43 19.68
N SER A 66 3.16 20.16 19.79
CA SER A 66 3.20 21.56 19.39
C SER A 66 2.96 21.73 17.89
N ASP A 67 2.44 22.89 17.48
CA ASP A 67 2.18 23.21 16.07
C ASP A 67 3.41 23.02 15.17
N HIS A 68 4.60 23.33 15.69
CA HIS A 68 5.86 23.10 14.99
C HIS A 68 6.11 21.61 14.73
N LYS A 69 5.90 20.74 15.74
CA LYS A 69 6.03 19.29 15.58
C LYS A 69 4.99 18.73 14.62
N LYS A 70 3.75 19.23 14.64
CA LYS A 70 2.70 18.86 13.69
C LYS A 70 3.08 19.23 12.25
N ALA A 71 3.60 20.44 12.04
CA ALA A 71 4.07 20.89 10.72
C ALA A 71 5.26 20.06 10.21
N ASP A 72 6.21 19.71 11.08
CA ASP A 72 7.34 18.84 10.73
C ASP A 72 6.88 17.41 10.42
N TYR A 73 5.90 16.89 11.17
CA TYR A 73 5.28 15.59 10.88
C TYR A 73 4.67 15.56 9.47
N VAL A 74 3.82 16.53 9.15
CA VAL A 74 3.22 16.68 7.82
C VAL A 74 4.27 16.76 6.72
N ARG A 75 5.34 17.53 6.94
CA ARG A 75 6.45 17.67 5.99
C ARG A 75 7.12 16.33 5.72
N ASN A 76 7.29 15.50 6.75
CA ASN A 76 7.87 14.17 6.60
C ASN A 76 6.91 13.18 5.95
N LEU A 77 5.61 13.22 6.28
CA LEU A 77 4.60 12.38 5.60
C LEU A 77 4.58 12.62 4.09
N LYS A 78 4.71 13.89 3.65
CA LYS A 78 4.80 14.28 2.23
C LYS A 78 6.03 13.70 1.51
N ARG A 79 6.98 13.08 2.22
CA ARG A 79 8.20 12.46 1.66
C ARG A 79 8.14 10.94 1.61
N ILE A 80 7.04 10.34 2.05
CA ILE A 80 6.86 8.89 2.03
C ILE A 80 6.86 8.41 0.57
N PRO A 81 7.66 7.39 0.23
CA PRO A 81 7.68 6.86 -1.12
C PRO A 81 6.37 6.13 -1.41
N LEU A 82 5.58 6.67 -2.34
CA LEU A 82 4.35 6.05 -2.83
C LEU A 82 4.54 5.42 -4.22
N ASP A 83 5.75 5.50 -4.78
CA ASP A 83 6.08 4.87 -6.06
C ASP A 83 5.96 3.34 -5.94
N GLY A 84 5.26 2.73 -6.90
CA GLY A 84 4.98 1.29 -6.89
C GLY A 84 3.84 0.86 -5.95
N CYS A 85 3.26 1.78 -5.18
CA CYS A 85 2.03 1.49 -4.45
C CYS A 85 0.83 1.45 -5.42
N PRO A 86 -0.21 0.63 -5.14
CA PRO A 86 -1.49 0.71 -5.81
C PRO A 86 -2.10 2.11 -5.71
N GLU A 87 -2.83 2.54 -6.74
CA GLU A 87 -3.37 3.89 -6.83
C GLU A 87 -4.33 4.19 -5.66
N GLU A 88 -5.16 3.23 -5.28
CA GLU A 88 -6.08 3.33 -4.16
C GLU A 88 -5.37 3.54 -2.83
N PHE A 89 -4.22 2.89 -2.61
CA PHE A 89 -3.41 3.08 -1.41
C PHE A 89 -2.79 4.47 -1.42
N ALA A 90 -2.17 4.87 -2.53
CA ALA A 90 -1.56 6.18 -2.66
C ALA A 90 -2.58 7.32 -2.50
N ARG A 91 -3.83 7.13 -2.98
CA ARG A 91 -4.92 8.08 -2.80
C ARG A 91 -5.35 8.18 -1.34
N ALA A 92 -5.64 7.06 -0.67
CA ALA A 92 -6.00 7.06 0.75
C ALA A 92 -4.89 7.71 1.60
N TYR A 93 -3.63 7.43 1.27
CA TYR A 93 -2.48 8.01 1.96
C TYR A 93 -2.38 9.53 1.78
N ARG A 94 -2.63 10.04 0.56
CA ARG A 94 -2.70 11.49 0.32
C ARG A 94 -3.84 12.16 1.09
N GLU A 95 -5.00 11.51 1.19
CA GLU A 95 -6.11 12.03 2.01
C GLU A 95 -5.74 12.11 3.49
N HIS A 96 -4.98 11.13 3.99
CA HIS A 96 -4.44 11.16 5.34
C HIS A 96 -3.49 12.34 5.57
N ILE A 97 -2.59 12.62 4.60
CA ILE A 97 -1.72 13.79 4.63
C ILE A 97 -2.54 15.09 4.68
N VAL A 98 -3.60 15.18 3.87
CA VAL A 98 -4.49 16.36 3.86
C VAL A 98 -5.19 16.54 5.20
N ALA A 99 -5.65 15.46 5.84
CA ALA A 99 -6.27 15.54 7.17
C ALA A 99 -5.30 16.09 8.22
N TRP A 100 -4.04 15.66 8.17
CA TRP A 100 -2.97 16.20 9.02
C TRP A 100 -2.66 17.67 8.73
N ASP A 101 -2.60 18.05 7.45
CA ASP A 101 -2.34 19.43 7.00
C ASP A 101 -3.47 20.37 7.43
N SER A 102 -4.72 19.92 7.38
CA SER A 102 -5.91 20.68 7.81
C SER A 102 -6.13 20.71 9.32
N ARG A 103 -5.34 19.96 10.10
CA ARG A 103 -5.46 19.81 11.57
C ARG A 103 -6.85 19.32 12.01
N ASP A 104 -7.53 18.55 11.17
CA ASP A 104 -8.85 17.99 11.50
C ASP A 104 -8.69 16.64 12.20
N GLU A 105 -8.65 16.67 13.54
CA GLU A 105 -8.36 15.49 14.38
C GLU A 105 -9.28 14.31 14.11
N ARG A 106 -10.58 14.57 13.88
CA ARG A 106 -11.55 13.51 13.59
C ARG A 106 -11.22 12.79 12.29
N ARG A 107 -10.83 13.55 11.27
CA ARG A 107 -10.45 13.01 9.97
C ARG A 107 -9.13 12.29 9.98
N ILE A 108 -8.20 12.67 10.84
CA ILE A 108 -6.87 12.06 10.87
C ILE A 108 -6.96 10.59 11.29
N THR A 109 -7.71 10.28 12.34
CA THR A 109 -7.92 8.88 12.76
C THR A 109 -8.68 8.08 11.70
N SER A 110 -9.74 8.65 11.10
CA SER A 110 -10.54 7.93 10.10
C SER A 110 -9.74 7.65 8.83
N THR A 111 -9.03 8.65 8.30
CA THR A 111 -8.22 8.49 7.08
C THR A 111 -7.05 7.53 7.27
N PHE A 112 -6.48 7.42 8.48
CA PHE A 112 -5.47 6.38 8.75
C PHE A 112 -6.10 4.98 8.78
N ALA A 113 -7.30 4.85 9.35
CA ALA A 113 -8.03 3.58 9.32
C ALA A 113 -8.32 3.14 7.87
N ASP A 114 -8.64 4.09 6.99
CA ASP A 114 -8.82 3.84 5.55
C ASP A 114 -7.53 3.36 4.87
N VAL A 115 -6.39 4.01 5.16
CA VAL A 115 -5.06 3.56 4.69
C VAL A 115 -4.80 2.10 5.08
N LEU A 116 -5.05 1.75 6.35
CA LEU A 116 -4.85 0.38 6.84
C LEU A 116 -5.86 -0.60 6.24
N ALA A 117 -7.11 -0.19 6.01
CA ALA A 117 -8.11 -1.01 5.35
C ALA A 117 -7.68 -1.36 3.92
N VAL A 118 -7.19 -0.38 3.16
CA VAL A 118 -6.67 -0.60 1.80
C VAL A 118 -5.42 -1.49 1.83
N ALA A 119 -4.50 -1.27 2.77
CA ALA A 119 -3.30 -2.11 2.92
C ALA A 119 -3.65 -3.59 3.13
N ARG A 120 -4.69 -3.89 3.93
CA ARG A 120 -5.15 -5.27 4.17
C ARG A 120 -5.68 -5.96 2.92
N VAL A 121 -6.34 -5.23 2.01
CA VAL A 121 -6.79 -5.78 0.72
C VAL A 121 -5.61 -6.31 -0.10
N HIS A 122 -4.43 -5.70 0.06
CA HIS A 122 -3.18 -6.10 -0.58
C HIS A 122 -2.34 -7.08 0.26
N GLY A 123 -2.93 -7.69 1.29
CA GLY A 123 -2.27 -8.67 2.15
C GLY A 123 -1.22 -8.08 3.10
N VAL A 124 -1.27 -6.76 3.35
CA VAL A 124 -0.42 -6.10 4.35
C VAL A 124 -1.18 -5.95 5.66
N GLU A 125 -0.74 -6.70 6.69
CA GLU A 125 -1.19 -6.53 8.07
C GLU A 125 -0.14 -5.73 8.83
N PHE A 126 -0.45 -4.47 9.15
CA PHE A 126 0.48 -3.58 9.83
C PHE A 126 0.06 -3.38 11.29
N ASP A 127 0.95 -3.75 12.22
CA ASP A 127 0.70 -3.58 13.65
C ASP A 127 1.05 -2.16 14.11
N THR A 128 0.01 -1.46 14.56
CA THR A 128 0.10 -0.10 15.10
C THR A 128 0.37 -0.09 16.60
N ARG A 129 0.44 -1.25 17.29
CA ARG A 129 0.56 -1.34 18.76
C ARG A 129 2.01 -1.55 19.24
N GLN A 130 2.97 -0.71 18.83
CA GLN A 130 4.32 -0.67 19.44
C GLN A 130 4.94 0.72 19.39
#